data_AF-A0A498DGS8-F1
#
_entry.id   AF-A0A498DGS8-F1
#
_cell.length_a   1.000
_cell.length_b   1.000
_cell.length_c   1.000
_cell.angle_alpha   90.00
_cell.angle_beta   90.00
_cell.angle_gamma   90.00
#
_symmetry.space_group_name_H-M   'P 1'
#
loop_
_entity.id
_entity.type
_entity.pdbx_description
1 polymer ?
#
loop_
_entity_poly.entity_id
_entity_poly.type
_entity_poly.pdbx_seq_one_letter_code
_entity_poly.pdbx_strand_id
1 'polypeptide(L)'
;MGCSEEIPNYCIDHETNITWLSILGNNQRDNDIAKLFALRIGLCELVTRKIIPIERATVIFEQEREGVVTKKKVDRELELRRSEPQG
;
A
#
# COMPACT_ATOMS: atom_id res chain seq x y z
N MET A 1 13.23 -6.70 31.87
CA MET A 1 11.97 -6.12 31.34
C MET A 1 12.13 -5.95 29.84
N GLY A 2 11.38 -6.70 29.04
CA GLY A 2 11.45 -6.61 27.58
C GLY A 2 10.78 -5.32 27.09
N CYS A 3 11.41 -4.66 26.13
CA CYS A 3 10.77 -3.63 25.33
C CYS A 3 9.62 -4.31 24.57
N SER A 4 8.38 -4.05 24.97
CA SER A 4 7.23 -4.37 24.13
C SER A 4 7.27 -3.36 22.99
N GLU A 5 7.93 -3.71 21.89
CA GLU A 5 7.78 -2.99 20.63
C GLU A 5 6.32 -3.17 20.20
N GLU A 6 5.44 -2.28 20.67
CA GLU A 6 4.07 -2.22 20.18
C GLU A 6 4.16 -1.97 18.67
N ILE A 7 3.68 -2.94 17.90
CA ILE A 7 3.68 -2.86 16.45
C ILE A 7 2.87 -1.61 16.07
N PRO A 8 3.46 -0.64 15.34
CA PRO A 8 2.81 0.64 15.06
C PRO A 8 1.47 0.41 14.38
N ASN A 9 0.39 0.89 15.02
CA ASN A 9 -0.94 0.76 14.47
C ASN A 9 -1.19 1.85 13.42
N TYR A 10 -0.82 1.55 12.18
CA TYR A 10 -0.98 2.45 11.04
C TYR A 10 -2.44 2.83 10.74
N CYS A 11 -3.42 2.15 11.33
CA CYS A 11 -4.84 2.47 11.16
C CYS A 11 -5.27 3.72 11.94
N ILE A 12 -4.60 4.00 13.05
CA ILE A 12 -4.88 5.19 13.88
C ILE A 12 -3.82 6.27 13.74
N ASP A 13 -2.77 6.01 12.97
CA ASP A 13 -1.70 6.98 12.73
C ASP A 13 -2.15 8.10 11.77
N HIS A 14 -2.19 9.31 12.30
CA HIS A 14 -2.68 10.49 11.58
C HIS A 14 -1.75 10.87 10.42
N GLU A 15 -0.43 10.76 10.60
CA GLU A 15 0.53 11.07 9.55
C GLU A 15 0.40 10.10 8.37
N THR A 16 0.35 8.79 8.65
CA THR A 16 0.13 7.75 7.63
C THR A 16 -1.18 7.98 6.88
N ASN A 17 -2.26 8.37 7.59
CA ASN A 17 -3.53 8.71 6.95
C ASN A 17 -3.39 9.88 5.96
N ILE A 18 -2.71 10.96 6.36
CA ILE A 18 -2.45 12.12 5.49
C ILE A 18 -1.62 11.70 4.27
N THR A 19 -0.57 10.90 4.48
CA THR A 19 0.28 10.44 3.39
C THR A 19 -0.51 9.64 2.35
N TRP A 20 -1.36 8.70 2.79
CA TRP A 20 -2.17 7.90 1.87
C TRP A 20 -3.22 8.73 1.12
N LEU A 21 -3.84 9.71 1.79
CA LEU A 21 -4.74 10.66 1.14
C LEU A 21 -4.02 11.51 0.08
N SER A 22 -2.80 11.97 0.38
CA SER A 22 -1.98 12.72 -0.57
C SER A 22 -1.58 11.87 -1.77
N ILE A 23 -1.15 10.62 -1.55
CA ILE A 23 -0.82 9.67 -2.61
C ILE A 23 -2.02 9.44 -3.52
N LEU A 24 -3.22 9.20 -2.97
CA LEU A 24 -4.44 9.04 -3.76
C LEU A 24 -4.78 10.32 -4.54
N GLY A 25 -4.68 11.48 -3.88
CA GLY A 25 -4.95 12.79 -4.49
C GLY A 25 -4.04 13.11 -5.68
N ASN A 26 -2.78 12.68 -5.63
CA ASN A 26 -1.81 12.85 -6.72
C ASN A 26 -1.94 11.79 -7.82
N ASN A 27 -2.66 10.69 -7.57
CA ASN A 27 -2.76 9.55 -8.48
C ASN A 27 -4.23 9.13 -8.71
N GLN A 28 -5.16 10.09 -8.83
CA GLN A 28 -6.61 9.81 -8.85
C GLN A 28 -7.08 8.90 -10.00
N ARG A 29 -6.31 8.80 -11.09
CA ARG A 29 -6.63 7.92 -12.23
C ARG A 29 -5.97 6.55 -12.14
N ASP A 30 -5.17 6.33 -11.11
CA ASP A 30 -4.41 5.11 -10.93
C ASP A 30 -5.22 4.10 -10.13
N ASN A 31 -5.81 3.15 -10.85
CA ASN A 31 -6.66 2.11 -10.25
C ASN A 31 -5.91 1.25 -9.23
N ASP A 32 -4.60 1.05 -9.41
CA ASP A 32 -3.80 0.25 -8.48
C ASP A 32 -3.63 1.00 -7.14
N ILE A 33 -3.41 2.33 -7.19
CA ILE A 33 -3.36 3.17 -5.99
C ILE A 33 -4.72 3.26 -5.29
N ALA A 34 -5.81 3.43 -6.05
CA ALA A 34 -7.16 3.42 -5.49
C ALA A 34 -7.50 2.08 -4.82
N LYS A 35 -7.11 0.95 -5.42
CA LYS A 35 -7.26 -0.39 -4.85
C LYS A 35 -6.50 -0.52 -3.53
N LEU A 36 -5.23 -0.11 -3.49
CA LEU A 36 -4.42 -0.15 -2.26
C LEU A 36 -5.05 0.70 -1.14
N PHE A 37 -5.53 1.90 -1.47
CA PHE A 37 -6.19 2.76 -0.49
C PHE A 37 -7.47 2.13 0.07
N ALA A 38 -8.32 1.56 -0.79
CA ALA A 38 -9.53 0.85 -0.36
C ALA A 38 -9.20 -0.38 0.50
N LEU A 39 -8.19 -1.16 0.11
CA LEU A 39 -7.71 -2.31 0.88
C LEU A 39 -7.26 -1.89 2.28
N ARG A 40 -6.47 -0.80 2.38
CA ARG A 40 -6.02 -0.26 3.65
C ARG A 40 -7.19 0.07 4.58
N ILE A 41 -8.23 0.76 4.07
CA ILE A 41 -9.44 1.08 4.84
C ILE A 41 -10.13 -0.19 5.31
N GLY A 42 -10.33 -1.17 4.43
CA GLY A 42 -10.99 -2.43 4.77
C GLY A 42 -10.23 -3.21 5.85
N LEU A 43 -8.90 -3.29 5.74
CA LEU A 43 -8.07 -3.95 6.74
C LEU A 43 -8.15 -3.26 8.10
N CYS A 44 -8.13 -1.94 8.13
CA CYS A 44 -8.27 -1.17 9.36
C CYS A 44 -9.64 -1.33 10.03
N GLU A 45 -10.71 -1.45 9.24
CA GLU A 45 -12.04 -1.78 9.77
C GLU A 45 -12.06 -3.18 10.42
N LEU A 46 -11.43 -4.18 9.78
CA LEU A 46 -11.35 -5.54 10.34
C LEU A 46 -10.53 -5.59 11.64
N VAL A 47 -9.44 -4.81 11.74
CA VAL A 47 -8.65 -4.66 12.97
C VAL A 47 -9.49 -4.00 14.06
N THR A 48 -10.21 -2.93 13.73
CA THR A 48 -11.08 -2.21 14.68
C THR A 48 -12.18 -3.13 15.25
N ARG A 49 -12.76 -3.98 14.39
CA ARG A 49 -13.73 -5.00 14.79
C ARG A 49 -13.12 -6.22 15.49
N LYS A 50 -11.80 -6.25 15.68
CA LYS A 50 -11.03 -7.37 16.26
C LYS A 50 -11.23 -8.69 15.51
N ILE A 51 -11.53 -8.63 14.21
CA ILE A 51 -11.71 -9.80 13.35
C ILE A 51 -10.34 -10.38 12.96
N ILE A 52 -9.36 -9.51 12.71
CA ILE A 52 -7.96 -9.89 12.49
C ILE A 52 -7.04 -9.02 13.36
N PRO A 53 -5.87 -9.54 13.75
CA PRO A 53 -4.89 -8.74 14.48
C PRO A 53 -4.11 -7.82 13.51
N ILE A 54 -3.52 -6.75 14.04
CA ILE A 54 -2.86 -5.70 13.23
C ILE A 54 -1.71 -6.27 12.39
N GLU A 55 -0.99 -7.26 12.89
CA GLU A 55 0.14 -7.92 12.24
C GLU A 55 -0.31 -8.61 10.96
N ARG A 56 -1.47 -9.29 11.02
CA ARG A 56 -2.06 -9.94 9.86
C ARG A 56 -2.51 -8.91 8.82
N ALA A 57 -3.09 -7.80 9.27
CA ALA A 57 -3.48 -6.71 8.39
C ALA A 57 -2.25 -6.09 7.70
N THR A 58 -1.17 -5.82 8.43
CA THR A 58 0.10 -5.32 7.88
C THR A 58 0.62 -6.27 6.81
N VAL A 59 0.75 -7.57 7.09
CA VAL A 59 1.27 -8.54 6.12
C VAL A 59 0.45 -8.56 4.83
N ILE A 60 -0.89 -8.58 4.92
CA ILE A 60 -1.76 -8.57 3.73
C ILE A 60 -1.53 -7.31 2.91
N PHE A 61 -1.45 -6.15 3.58
CA PHE A 61 -1.26 -4.87 2.92
C PHE A 61 0.08 -4.77 2.20
N GLU A 62 1.16 -5.16 2.88
CA GLU A 62 2.53 -5.12 2.36
C GLU A 62 2.68 -6.01 1.11
N GLN A 63 2.10 -7.22 1.12
CA GLN A 63 2.11 -8.13 -0.02
C GLN A 63 1.44 -7.53 -1.26
N GLU A 64 0.25 -6.94 -1.09
CA GLU A 64 -0.45 -6.30 -2.21
C GLU A 64 0.31 -5.06 -2.71
N ARG A 65 0.89 -4.26 -1.81
CA ARG A 65 1.70 -3.10 -2.19
C ARG A 65 2.94 -3.51 -2.99
N GLU A 66 3.66 -4.54 -2.53
CA GLU A 66 4.83 -5.06 -3.21
C GLU A 66 4.50 -5.57 -4.62
N GLY A 67 3.36 -6.26 -4.77
CA GLY A 67 2.85 -6.70 -6.07
C GLY A 67 2.60 -5.53 -7.03
N VAL A 68 1.93 -4.47 -6.56
CA VAL A 68 1.69 -3.25 -7.36
C VAL A 68 3.00 -2.55 -7.74
N VAL A 69 3.95 -2.42 -6.80
CA VAL A 69 5.26 -1.80 -7.07
C VAL A 69 6.04 -2.60 -8.10
N THR A 70 6.06 -3.92 -7.97
CA THR A 70 6.76 -4.81 -8.91
C THR A 70 6.18 -4.71 -10.31
N LYS A 71 4.85 -4.77 -10.43
CA LYS A 71 4.14 -4.60 -11.70
C LYS A 71 4.52 -3.28 -12.38
N LYS A 72 4.45 -2.16 -11.66
CA LYS A 72 4.79 -0.83 -12.19
C LYS A 72 6.25 -0.69 -12.63
N LYS A 73 7.19 -1.34 -11.92
CA LYS A 73 8.60 -1.37 -12.33
C LYS A 73 8.77 -2.10 -13.65
N VAL A 74 8.16 -3.28 -13.78
CA VAL A 74 8.20 -4.08 -15.02
C VAL A 74 7.56 -3.33 -16.18
N ASP A 75 6.38 -2.72 -15.98
CA ASP A 75 5.69 -1.95 -17.02
C ASP A 75 6.57 -0.79 -17.52
N ARG A 76 7.21 -0.05 -16.60
CA ARG A 76 8.15 1.03 -16.94
C ARG A 76 9.37 0.53 -17.71
N GLU A 77 9.96 -0.58 -17.30
CA GLU A 77 11.11 -1.17 -18.01
C GLU A 77 10.74 -1.64 -19.41
N LEU A 78 9.54 -2.22 -19.58
CA LEU A 78 9.02 -2.63 -20.88
C LEU A 78 8.72 -1.44 -21.79
N GLU A 79 8.15 -0.36 -21.24
CA GLU A 79 7.94 0.90 -21.97
C GLU A 79 9.26 1.49 -22.46
N LEU A 80 10.28 1.56 -21.59
CA LEU A 80 11.62 2.05 -21.94
C LEU A 80 12.24 1.25 -23.09
N ARG A 81 12.19 -0.10 -23.01
CA ARG A 81 12.70 -0.98 -24.07
C ARG A 81 11.93 -0.84 -25.38
N ARG A 82 10.63 -0.54 -25.33
CA ARG A 82 9.81 -0.31 -26.54
C ARG A 82 10.08 1.04 -27.18
N SER A 83 10.54 2.02 -26.41
CA SER A 83 10.88 3.36 -26.89
C SER A 83 12.32 3.49 -27.43
N GLU A 84 13.16 2.45 -27.31
CA GLU A 84 14.47 2.43 -27.96
C GLU A 84 14.29 2.30 -29.49
N PRO A 85 14.87 3.20 -30.30
CA PRO A 85 14.86 3.04 -31.75
C PRO A 85 15.60 1.74 -32.10
N GLN A 86 14.95 0.86 -32.87
CA GLN A 86 15.67 -0.23 -33.54
C GLN A 86 16.62 0.44 -34.54
N GLY A 87 17.89 0.52 -34.18
CA GLY A 87 18.98 0.92 -35.07
C GLY A 87 19.25 -0.14 -36.13
#